data_AF-G7USC5-F1
#
_entry.id   AF-G7USC5-F1
#
_cell.length_a   1.000
_cell.length_b   1.000
_cell.length_c   1.000
_cell.angle_alpha   90.00
_cell.angle_beta   90.00
_cell.angle_gamma   90.00
#
_symmetry.space_group_name_H-M   'P 1'
#
loop_
_entity.id
_entity.type
_entity.pdbx_description
1 polymer ?
#
loop_
_entity_poly.entity_id
_entity_poly.type
_entity_poly.pdbx_seq_one_letter_code
_entity_poly.pdbx_strand_id
1 'polypeptide(L)'
;MQIHTRSGSGAVLSKARSGEPRRFGNPIAALSLLRDLGITVGQFDASDWNPAEKVVNSREDARAQVLRGAHQAAAYNQWLAGEIQASIDDPRPGIAHDEVMAGMDADIAALPKKKRA
;
A
#
# COMPACT_ATOMS: atom_id res chain seq x y z
N MET A 1 -21.79 -16.38 0.44
CA MET A 1 -22.83 -16.40 -0.60
C MET A 1 -23.22 -17.85 -0.80
N GLN A 2 -24.42 -18.21 -0.34
CA GLN A 2 -24.99 -19.55 -0.49
C GLN A 2 -26.07 -19.48 -1.58
N ILE A 3 -26.16 -20.54 -2.40
CA ILE A 3 -27.16 -20.65 -3.45
C ILE A 3 -28.06 -21.85 -3.19
N HIS A 4 -29.35 -21.69 -3.49
CA HIS A 4 -30.29 -22.80 -3.51
C HIS A 4 -30.45 -23.32 -4.94
N THR A 5 -30.21 -24.62 -5.14
CA THR A 5 -30.45 -25.28 -6.42
C THR A 5 -31.86 -25.85 -6.48
N ARG A 6 -32.39 -26.04 -7.69
CA ARG A 6 -33.75 -26.55 -7.93
C ARG A 6 -34.02 -27.95 -7.34
N SER A 7 -32.97 -28.74 -7.07
CA SER A 7 -33.08 -30.05 -6.43
C SER A 7 -33.18 -29.98 -4.89
N GLY A 8 -33.16 -28.79 -4.28
CA GLY A 8 -33.24 -28.61 -2.84
C GLY A 8 -31.90 -28.73 -2.11
N SER A 9 -30.83 -29.14 -2.79
CA SER A 9 -29.48 -29.12 -2.23
C SER A 9 -28.89 -27.71 -2.33
N GLY A 10 -28.48 -27.13 -1.21
CA GLY A 10 -27.72 -25.88 -1.20
C GLY A 10 -26.32 -26.09 -1.79
N ALA A 11 -25.76 -25.07 -2.43
CA ALA A 11 -24.38 -25.06 -2.90
C ALA A 11 -23.65 -23.80 -2.45
N VAL A 12 -22.33 -23.90 -2.30
CA VAL A 12 -21.45 -22.81 -1.87
C VAL A 12 -20.31 -22.66 -2.88
N LEU A 13 -20.07 -21.43 -3.34
CA LEU A 13 -18.91 -21.12 -4.18
C LEU A 13 -17.64 -21.18 -3.32
N SER A 14 -16.69 -22.05 -3.69
CA SER A 14 -15.41 -22.25 -2.99
C SER A 14 -14.22 -21.74 -3.79
N LYS A 15 -13.03 -21.74 -3.18
CA LYS A 15 -11.78 -21.39 -3.89
C LYS A 15 -11.36 -22.53 -4.81
N ALA A 16 -10.77 -22.21 -5.95
CA ALA A 16 -10.34 -23.21 -6.93
C ALA A 16 -9.36 -24.28 -6.38
N ARG A 17 -8.60 -23.96 -5.33
CA ARG A 17 -7.62 -24.87 -4.69
C ARG A 17 -7.97 -25.24 -3.24
N SER A 18 -9.14 -24.86 -2.72
CA SER A 18 -9.56 -25.27 -1.38
C SER A 18 -11.08 -25.33 -1.26
N GLY A 19 -11.58 -26.27 -0.44
CA GLY A 19 -13.00 -26.37 -0.09
C GLY A 19 -13.53 -25.19 0.74
N GLU A 20 -12.70 -24.18 1.01
CA GLU A 20 -13.11 -22.99 1.76
C GLU A 20 -14.09 -22.14 0.94
N PRO A 21 -15.19 -21.66 1.55
CA PRO A 21 -16.09 -20.70 0.92
C PRO A 21 -15.35 -19.47 0.42
N ARG A 22 -15.58 -19.11 -0.84
CA ARG A 22 -14.98 -17.94 -1.48
C ARG A 22 -15.70 -16.68 -1.03
N ARG A 23 -14.96 -15.76 -0.41
CA ARG A 23 -15.43 -14.38 -0.18
C ARG A 23 -15.19 -13.56 -1.45
N PHE A 24 -16.22 -12.89 -1.92
CA PHE A 24 -16.14 -11.97 -3.05
C PHE A 24 -16.20 -10.55 -2.52
N GLY A 25 -15.21 -9.72 -2.86
CA GLY A 25 -15.27 -8.28 -2.55
C GLY A 25 -16.29 -7.53 -3.42
N ASN A 26 -16.64 -8.08 -4.59
CA ASN A 26 -17.64 -7.53 -5.50
C ASN A 26 -18.65 -8.64 -5.89
N PRO A 27 -19.96 -8.45 -5.64
CA PRO A 27 -20.99 -9.43 -6.00
C PRO A 27 -21.10 -9.67 -7.51
N ILE A 28 -20.76 -8.70 -8.36
CA ILE A 28 -20.77 -8.85 -9.82
C ILE A 28 -19.82 -9.96 -10.26
N ALA A 29 -18.65 -10.08 -9.63
CA ALA A 29 -17.69 -11.13 -9.97
C ALA A 29 -18.23 -12.54 -9.65
N ALA A 30 -19.05 -12.67 -8.60
CA ALA A 30 -19.73 -13.92 -8.30
C ALA A 30 -20.80 -14.25 -9.35
N LEU A 31 -21.58 -13.25 -9.77
CA LEU A 31 -22.62 -13.41 -10.80
C LEU A 31 -22.04 -13.76 -12.18
N SER A 32 -20.91 -13.15 -12.57
CA SER A 32 -20.21 -13.52 -13.81
C SER A 32 -19.75 -14.97 -13.79
N LEU A 33 -19.15 -15.42 -12.68
CA LEU A 33 -18.74 -16.82 -12.52
C LEU A 33 -19.93 -17.78 -12.61
N LEU A 34 -21.06 -17.44 -12.00
CA LEU A 34 -22.27 -18.27 -12.07
C LEU A 34 -22.81 -18.37 -13.50
N ARG A 35 -22.80 -17.26 -14.25
CA ARG A 35 -23.13 -17.26 -15.68
C ARG A 35 -22.19 -18.15 -16.48
N ASP A 36 -20.88 -18.07 -16.24
CA ASP A 36 -19.88 -18.89 -16.92
C ASP A 36 -20.07 -20.39 -16.61
N LEU A 37 -20.58 -20.72 -15.42
CA LEU A 37 -20.98 -22.07 -15.02
C LEU A 37 -22.36 -22.49 -15.56
N GLY A 38 -23.05 -21.64 -16.33
CA GLY A 38 -24.37 -21.90 -16.89
C GLY A 38 -25.54 -21.70 -15.91
N ILE A 39 -25.28 -21.16 -14.72
CA ILE A 39 -26.31 -20.85 -13.71
C ILE A 39 -26.85 -19.45 -14.01
N THR A 40 -27.99 -19.39 -14.70
CA THR A 40 -28.61 -18.14 -15.15
C THR A 40 -29.73 -17.66 -14.23
N VAL A 41 -30.33 -18.55 -13.42
CA VAL A 41 -31.41 -18.24 -12.47
C VAL A 41 -31.13 -18.96 -11.15
N GLY A 42 -31.22 -18.23 -10.04
CA GLY A 42 -31.01 -18.79 -8.70
C GLY A 42 -31.43 -17.83 -7.59
N GLN A 43 -31.68 -18.38 -6.40
CA GLN A 43 -31.92 -17.61 -5.18
C GLN A 43 -30.63 -17.58 -4.35
N PHE A 44 -30.29 -16.38 -3.87
CA PHE A 44 -29.06 -16.09 -3.14
C PHE A 44 -29.39 -15.62 -1.73
N ASP A 45 -28.70 -16.17 -0.73
CA ASP A 45 -28.68 -15.56 0.60
C ASP A 45 -27.61 -14.47 0.65
N ALA A 46 -28.06 -13.24 0.85
CA ALA A 46 -27.25 -12.04 0.96
C ALA A 46 -27.29 -11.45 2.39
N SER A 47 -27.89 -12.13 3.37
CA SER A 47 -28.05 -11.62 4.75
C SER A 47 -26.70 -11.32 5.41
N ASP A 48 -25.68 -12.12 5.09
CA ASP A 48 -24.29 -11.93 5.57
C ASP A 48 -23.45 -10.99 4.68
N TRP A 49 -24.02 -10.43 3.61
CA TRP A 49 -23.30 -9.54 2.70
C TRP A 49 -23.65 -8.08 2.97
N ASN A 50 -22.64 -7.31 3.37
CA ASN A 50 -22.77 -5.87 3.61
C ASN A 50 -22.02 -5.07 2.52
N PRO A 51 -22.71 -4.27 1.69
CA PRO A 51 -22.07 -3.44 0.66
C PRO A 51 -21.18 -2.31 1.21
N ALA A 52 -21.46 -1.85 2.44
CA ALA A 52 -20.69 -0.81 3.10
C ALA A 52 -19.44 -1.37 3.81
N GLU A 53 -19.38 -2.68 4.03
CA GLU A 53 -18.22 -3.33 4.64
C GLU A 53 -17.12 -3.49 3.59
N LYS A 54 -16.21 -2.51 3.59
CA LYS A 54 -15.03 -2.54 2.73
C LYS A 54 -14.16 -3.72 3.17
N VAL A 55 -14.14 -4.81 2.41
CA VAL A 55 -13.24 -5.94 2.67
C VAL A 55 -11.80 -5.43 2.54
N VAL A 56 -11.16 -5.17 3.68
CA VAL A 56 -9.77 -4.73 3.74
C VAL A 56 -8.91 -5.95 3.37
N ASN A 57 -8.51 -6.04 2.10
CA ASN A 57 -7.63 -7.09 1.63
C ASN A 57 -6.22 -6.84 2.16
N SER A 58 -5.92 -7.31 3.37
CA SER A 58 -4.64 -7.08 4.05
C SER A 58 -3.41 -7.46 3.21
N ARG A 59 -3.54 -8.38 2.24
CA ARG A 59 -2.47 -8.77 1.30
C ARG A 59 -2.21 -7.73 0.22
N GLU A 60 -3.25 -7.07 -0.29
CA GLU A 60 -3.13 -6.00 -1.28
C GLU A 60 -2.56 -4.74 -0.63
N ASP A 61 -3.04 -4.41 0.57
CA ASP A 61 -2.52 -3.29 1.36
C ASP A 61 -1.05 -3.49 1.75
N ALA A 62 -0.65 -4.70 2.16
CA ALA A 62 0.74 -5.01 2.47
C ALA A 62 1.64 -4.86 1.24
N ARG A 63 1.21 -5.35 0.06
CA ARG A 63 1.96 -5.17 -1.19
C ARG A 63 2.08 -3.71 -1.58
N ALA A 64 1.00 -2.94 -1.45
CA ALA A 64 1.01 -1.51 -1.74
C ALA A 64 1.96 -0.74 -0.80
N GLN A 65 2.03 -1.11 0.48
CA GLN A 65 2.99 -0.55 1.44
C GLN A 65 4.45 -0.86 1.04
N VAL A 66 4.74 -2.11 0.66
CA VAL A 66 6.08 -2.50 0.20
C VAL A 66 6.49 -1.72 -1.04
N LEU A 67 5.60 -1.59 -2.03
CA LEU A 67 5.88 -0.82 -3.24
C LEU A 67 6.11 0.67 -2.93
N ARG A 68 5.29 1.27 -2.06
CA ARG A 68 5.50 2.67 -1.62
C ARG A 68 6.86 2.85 -0.96
N GLY A 69 7.25 1.93 -0.07
CA GLY A 69 8.58 1.96 0.57
C GLY A 69 9.71 1.85 -0.45
N ALA A 70 9.61 0.94 -1.42
CA ALA A 70 10.60 0.78 -2.47
C ALA A 70 10.74 2.03 -3.34
N HIS A 71 9.62 2.65 -3.73
CA HIS A 71 9.62 3.90 -4.50
C HIS A 71 10.22 5.07 -3.72
N GLN A 72 9.89 5.21 -2.43
CA GLN A 72 10.45 6.25 -1.58
C GLN A 72 11.97 6.08 -1.42
N ALA A 73 12.44 4.86 -1.19
CA ALA A 73 13.87 4.56 -1.11
C ALA A 73 14.60 4.84 -2.42
N ALA A 74 14.01 4.46 -3.56
CA ALA A 74 14.58 4.74 -4.88
C ALA A 74 14.69 6.25 -5.16
N ALA A 75 13.64 7.02 -4.85
CA ALA A 75 13.65 8.47 -5.01
C ALA A 75 14.71 9.13 -4.11
N TYR A 76 14.83 8.69 -2.85
CA TYR A 76 15.85 9.18 -1.93
C TYR A 76 17.27 8.89 -2.44
N ASN A 77 17.51 7.66 -2.91
CA ASN A 77 18.83 7.29 -3.44
C ASN A 77 19.21 8.08 -4.69
N GLN A 78 18.24 8.37 -5.58
CA GLN A 78 18.49 9.18 -6.77
C GLN A 78 18.87 10.62 -6.40
N TRP A 79 18.13 11.22 -5.47
CA TRP A 79 18.46 12.56 -4.95
C TRP A 79 19.84 12.57 -4.27
N LEU A 80 20.11 11.62 -3.37
CA LEU A 80 21.38 11.53 -2.65
C LEU A 80 22.57 11.35 -3.60
N ALA A 81 22.44 10.48 -4.60
CA ALA A 81 23.49 10.30 -5.61
C ALA A 81 23.76 11.59 -6.39
N GLY A 82 22.70 12.36 -6.71
CA GLY A 82 22.82 13.67 -7.35
C GLY A 82 23.56 14.70 -6.49
N GLU A 83 23.20 14.80 -5.21
CA GLU A 83 23.86 15.71 -4.25
C GLU A 83 25.33 15.34 -4.03
N ILE A 84 25.63 14.04 -3.92
CA ILE A 84 27.01 13.55 -3.80
C ILE A 84 27.81 13.92 -5.04
N GLN A 85 27.26 13.69 -6.25
CA GLN A 85 27.96 14.02 -7.49
C GLN A 85 28.19 15.53 -7.62
N ALA A 86 27.18 16.35 -7.30
CA ALA A 86 27.32 17.80 -7.30
C ALA A 86 28.40 18.29 -6.30
N SER A 87 28.54 17.63 -5.15
CA SER A 87 29.59 17.94 -4.17
C SER A 87 30.99 17.53 -4.66
N ILE A 88 31.09 16.41 -5.39
CA ILE A 88 32.35 15.95 -6.01
C ILE A 88 32.77 16.88 -7.14
N ASP A 89 31.81 17.38 -7.91
CA ASP A 89 32.04 18.25 -9.06
C ASP A 89 32.30 19.71 -8.67
N ASP A 90 32.15 20.09 -7.39
CA ASP A 90 32.45 21.44 -6.91
C ASP A 90 33.97 21.71 -7.00
N PRO A 91 34.41 22.71 -7.81
CA PRO A 91 35.82 23.01 -7.97
C PRO A 91 36.45 23.73 -6.77
N ARG A 92 35.65 24.12 -5.76
CA ARG A 92 36.16 24.83 -4.58
C ARG A 92 37.05 23.92 -3.74
N PRO A 93 38.16 24.44 -3.18
CA PRO A 93 38.97 23.67 -2.26
C PRO A 93 38.18 23.36 -0.98
N GLY A 94 38.47 22.20 -0.38
CA GLY A 94 37.93 21.84 0.93
C GLY A 94 38.33 22.86 1.99
N ILE A 95 37.39 23.18 2.88
CA ILE A 95 37.60 24.09 4.00
C ILE A 95 38.22 23.30 5.17
N ALA A 96 39.16 23.92 5.89
CA ALA A 96 39.76 23.31 7.08
C ALA A 96 38.69 23.06 8.16
N HIS A 97 38.80 21.94 8.88
CA HIS A 97 37.82 21.56 9.90
C HIS A 97 37.60 22.67 10.94
N ASP A 98 38.68 23.29 11.43
CA ASP A 98 38.61 24.35 12.45
C ASP A 98 37.82 25.58 11.96
N GLU A 99 37.95 25.92 10.68
CA GLU A 99 37.22 27.04 10.06
C GLU A 99 35.72 26.71 9.93
N VAL A 100 35.38 25.48 9.54
CA VAL A 100 33.98 25.02 9.51
C VAL A 100 33.35 25.08 10.89
N MET A 101 34.07 24.62 11.92
CA MET A 101 33.57 24.63 13.30
C MET A 101 33.38 26.06 13.82
N ALA A 102 34.33 26.96 13.54
CA ALA A 102 34.21 28.38 13.91
C ALA A 102 33.00 29.04 13.23
N GLY A 103 32.74 28.73 11.96
CA GLY A 103 31.55 29.19 11.24
C GLY A 103 30.25 28.68 11.87
N MET A 104 30.18 27.37 12.18
CA MET A 104 29.02 26.79 12.86
C MET A 104 28.77 27.41 14.24
N ASP A 105 29.81 27.66 15.02
CA ASP A 105 29.68 28.29 16.35
C ASP A 105 29.14 29.72 16.24
N ALA A 106 29.60 30.48 15.25
CA ALA A 106 29.10 31.83 14.98
C ALA A 106 27.62 31.81 14.57
N ASP A 107 27.21 30.89 13.69
CA ASP A 107 25.82 30.73 13.26
C ASP A 107 24.91 30.36 14.45
N ILE A 108 25.35 29.42 15.29
CA ILE A 108 24.62 29.02 16.50
C ILE A 108 24.48 30.20 17.47
N ALA A 109 25.53 31.01 17.64
CA ALA A 109 25.48 32.19 18.50
C ALA A 109 24.53 33.27 17.97
N ALA A 110 24.38 33.37 16.65
CA ALA A 110 23.48 34.31 15.99
C ALA A 110 22.00 33.87 16.01
N LEU A 111 21.72 32.58 16.21
CA LEU A 111 20.35 32.08 16.30
C LEU A 111 19.63 32.66 17.53
N PRO A 112 18.40 33.20 17.38
CA PRO A 112 17.65 33.73 18.50
C PRO A 112 17.37 32.62 19.50
N LYS A 113 17.71 32.84 20.79
CA LYS A 113 17.38 31.90 21.85
C LYS A 113 15.87 31.73 21.91
N LYS A 114 15.41 30.56 21.46
CA LYS A 114 13.99 30.17 21.51
C LYS A 114 13.53 30.27 22.96
N LYS A 115 12.66 31.23 23.29
CA LYS A 115 12.00 31.30 24.60
C LYS A 115 11.31 29.95 24.79
N ARG A 116 11.78 29.16 25.75
CA ARG A 116 11.03 28.00 26.23
C ARG A 116 9.75 28.56 26.86
N ALA A 117 8.62 28.22 26.27
CA ALA A 117 7.29 28.45 26.84
C ALA A 117 7.02 27.42 27.93
#